data_AF-A0A1Y1MLQ1-F1
#
_entry.id   AF-A0A1Y1MLQ1-F1
#
_cell.length_a   1.000
_cell.length_b   1.000
_cell.length_c   1.000
_cell.angle_alpha   90.00
_cell.angle_beta   90.00
_cell.angle_gamma   90.00
#
_symmetry.space_group_name_H-M   'P 1'
#
loop_
_entity.id
_entity.type
_entity.pdbx_description
1 polymer ?
#
loop_
_entity_poly.entity_id
_entity_poly.type
_entity_poly.pdbx_seq_one_letter_code
_entity_poly.pdbx_strand_id
1 'polypeptide(L)'
;KDPKEKLDVSFYNCSNNDLYPITMKELIDMAKKHMWEVPLSTMLWYPGGGVTPYRLWYYLNVIFLHLLPAVVIDSILRLLNHKPLLVKIQRRIYIANIALHHFITYQWSFPNYKLLALEERLLPEEAEDFGYDRYNFNVDDYFFNCMKYVPLYLLKEHDYNPEQAKRNLYRMYILDRVVRILVLALIVWYCTCKVNLMGYLGTKLVDFYEAILI
;
A
#
# COMPACT_ATOMS: atom_id res chain seq x y z
N LYS A 1 -4.33 43.66 29.84
CA LYS A 1 -3.99 42.25 30.13
C LYS A 1 -2.69 41.94 29.44
N ASP A 2 -1.66 41.59 30.21
CA ASP A 2 -0.29 41.35 29.74
C ASP A 2 -0.24 40.08 28.87
N PRO A 3 0.36 40.06 27.66
CA PRO A 3 0.37 38.89 26.77
C PRO A 3 1.24 37.72 27.24
N LYS A 4 1.78 37.77 28.47
CA LYS A 4 2.81 36.85 28.99
C LYS A 4 2.46 36.11 30.27
N GLU A 5 1.18 36.05 30.66
CA GLU A 5 0.75 35.00 31.59
C GLU A 5 0.68 33.68 30.79
N LYS A 6 1.80 32.94 30.73
CA LYS A 6 1.79 31.57 30.24
C LYS A 6 0.87 30.78 31.17
N LEU A 7 -0.35 30.48 30.72
CA LEU A 7 -1.22 29.51 31.38
C LEU A 7 -0.41 28.22 31.56
N ASP A 8 -0.30 27.75 32.80
CA ASP A 8 0.31 26.46 33.12
C ASP A 8 -0.68 25.34 32.72
N VAL A 9 -0.74 25.07 31.41
CA VAL A 9 -1.63 24.05 30.83
C VAL A 9 -0.86 22.75 30.70
N SER A 10 -1.36 21.70 31.34
CA SER A 10 -0.85 20.35 31.12
C SER A 10 -1.42 19.77 29.83
N PHE A 11 -0.54 19.46 28.88
CA PHE A 11 -0.88 18.76 27.64
C PHE A 11 -0.80 17.23 27.83
N TYR A 12 -1.83 16.52 27.40
CA TYR A 12 -1.90 15.05 27.40
C TYR A 12 -2.11 14.59 25.96
N ASN A 13 -1.14 13.84 25.41
CA ASN A 13 -1.24 13.31 24.07
C ASN A 13 -1.92 11.93 24.10
N CYS A 14 -3.06 11.81 23.44
CA CYS A 14 -3.75 10.55 23.22
C CYS A 14 -3.20 9.84 21.98
N SER A 15 -2.07 9.15 22.14
CA SER A 15 -1.42 8.42 21.06
C SER A 15 -0.97 7.03 21.49
N ASN A 16 -0.99 6.07 20.56
CA ASN A 16 -0.53 4.69 20.76
C ASN A 16 0.95 4.48 20.37
N ASN A 17 1.76 5.54 20.38
CA ASN A 17 3.12 5.55 19.83
C ASN A 17 3.97 4.34 20.23
N ASP A 18 4.02 4.04 21.53
CA ASP A 18 4.84 2.96 22.09
C ASP A 18 4.03 1.71 22.46
N LEU A 19 2.72 1.69 22.17
CA LEU A 19 1.83 0.58 22.50
C LEU A 19 1.61 -0.34 21.28
N TYR A 20 1.28 0.25 20.13
CA TYR A 20 0.93 -0.47 18.91
C TYR A 20 1.63 0.15 17.70
N PRO A 21 2.97 0.04 17.60
CA PRO A 21 3.68 0.52 16.42
C PRO A 21 3.29 -0.32 15.20
N ILE A 22 2.88 0.35 14.12
CA ILE A 22 2.50 -0.29 12.86
C ILE A 22 3.33 0.31 11.73
N THR A 23 4.03 -0.55 11.00
CA THR A 23 4.75 -0.13 9.79
C THR A 23 3.79 -0.02 8.61
N MET A 24 4.14 0.81 7.62
CA MET A 24 3.36 0.90 6.37
C MET A 24 3.28 -0.44 5.62
N LYS A 25 4.27 -1.32 5.79
CA LYS A 25 4.24 -2.66 5.20
C LYS A 25 3.13 -3.51 5.85
N GLU A 26 3.09 -3.56 7.18
CA GLU A 26 2.07 -4.30 7.92
C GLU A 26 0.67 -3.78 7.61
N LEU A 27 0.51 -2.45 7.52
CA LEU A 27 -0.75 -1.82 7.13
C LEU A 27 -1.22 -2.28 5.74
N ILE A 28 -0.32 -2.32 4.76
CA ILE A 28 -0.64 -2.78 3.40
C ILE A 28 -0.92 -4.28 3.36
N ASP A 29 -0.21 -5.08 4.16
CA ASP A 29 -0.40 -6.52 4.20
C ASP A 29 -1.74 -6.88 4.86
N MET A 30 -2.15 -6.17 5.92
CA MET A 30 -3.51 -6.25 6.48
C MET A 30 -4.57 -5.84 5.44
N ALA A 31 -4.35 -4.75 4.69
CA ALA A 31 -5.28 -4.33 3.64
C ALA A 31 -5.44 -5.39 2.54
N LYS A 32 -4.36 -6.06 2.14
CA LYS A 32 -4.40 -7.15 1.16
C LYS A 32 -5.10 -8.39 1.68
N LYS A 33 -4.88 -8.74 2.95
CA LYS A 33 -5.54 -9.86 3.63
C LYS A 33 -7.06 -9.68 3.59
N HIS A 34 -7.55 -8.51 4.00
CA HIS A 34 -8.98 -8.22 4.14
C HIS A 34 -9.67 -7.82 2.84
N MET A 35 -8.93 -7.58 1.76
CA MET A 35 -9.48 -7.17 0.46
C MET A 35 -10.47 -8.19 -0.13
N TRP A 36 -10.28 -9.48 0.14
CA TRP A 36 -11.19 -10.53 -0.33
C TRP A 36 -12.51 -10.56 0.44
N GLU A 37 -12.50 -10.06 1.67
CA GLU A 37 -13.68 -9.99 2.53
C GLU A 37 -14.46 -8.69 2.30
N VAL A 38 -13.74 -7.57 2.13
CA VAL A 38 -14.30 -6.24 1.88
C VAL A 38 -13.69 -5.62 0.61
N PRO A 39 -14.03 -6.13 -0.58
CA PRO A 39 -13.55 -5.57 -1.83
C PRO A 39 -14.22 -4.22 -2.16
N LEU A 40 -13.55 -3.41 -2.97
CA LEU A 40 -14.13 -2.17 -3.51
C LEU A 40 -14.96 -2.48 -4.77
N SER A 41 -16.08 -1.79 -5.00
CA SER A 41 -16.88 -2.03 -6.23
C SER A 41 -16.13 -1.54 -7.46
N THR A 42 -15.48 -0.39 -7.35
CA THR A 42 -14.84 0.31 -8.46
C THR A 42 -13.33 0.12 -8.45
N MET A 43 -12.85 -0.97 -9.05
CA MET A 43 -11.42 -1.22 -9.22
C MET A 43 -11.03 -1.30 -10.70
N LEU A 44 -9.94 -0.61 -11.06
CA LEU A 44 -9.39 -0.61 -12.42
C LEU A 44 -8.41 -1.77 -12.66
N TRP A 45 -7.86 -2.33 -11.58
CA TRP A 45 -6.90 -3.42 -11.61
C TRP A 45 -6.90 -4.16 -10.27
N TYR A 46 -6.33 -5.37 -10.23
CA TYR A 46 -6.15 -6.09 -8.97
C TYR A 46 -5.23 -5.30 -8.03
N PRO A 47 -5.64 -5.07 -6.77
CA PRO A 47 -4.83 -4.33 -5.80
C PRO A 47 -3.58 -5.14 -5.42
N GLY A 48 -2.48 -4.84 -6.11
CA GLY A 48 -1.16 -5.39 -5.85
C GLY A 48 -0.16 -4.31 -5.41
N GLY A 49 1.13 -4.63 -5.54
CA GLY A 49 2.22 -3.71 -5.19
C GLY A 49 2.54 -3.72 -3.70
N GLY A 50 3.33 -2.74 -3.27
CA GLY A 50 3.78 -2.62 -1.89
C GLY A 50 4.63 -1.38 -1.70
N VAL A 51 5.05 -1.16 -0.45
CA VAL A 51 6.01 -0.10 -0.12
C VAL A 51 7.44 -0.57 -0.36
N THR A 52 8.31 0.37 -0.73
CA THR A 52 9.73 0.11 -0.91
C THR A 52 10.54 1.27 -0.35
N PRO A 53 11.65 0.99 0.37
CA PRO A 53 12.56 2.03 0.82
C PRO A 53 13.48 2.53 -0.32
N TYR A 54 13.57 1.78 -1.42
CA TYR A 54 14.52 2.06 -2.49
C TYR A 54 13.92 2.98 -3.54
N ARG A 55 14.42 4.22 -3.59
CA ARG A 55 13.93 5.26 -4.51
C ARG A 55 14.05 4.88 -5.99
N LEU A 56 15.12 4.21 -6.38
CA LEU A 56 15.28 3.72 -7.76
C LEU A 56 14.19 2.68 -8.10
N TRP A 57 13.97 1.70 -7.22
CA TRP A 57 12.94 0.68 -7.40
C TRP A 57 11.54 1.28 -7.47
N TYR A 58 11.27 2.30 -6.64
CA TYR A 58 10.03 3.07 -6.71
C TYR A 58 9.83 3.69 -8.09
N TYR A 59 10.80 4.44 -8.63
CA TYR A 59 10.64 5.07 -9.95
C TYR A 59 10.53 4.05 -11.09
N LEU A 60 11.27 2.94 -11.02
CA LEU A 60 11.12 1.85 -11.98
C LEU A 60 9.69 1.31 -11.97
N ASN A 61 9.11 1.05 -10.80
CA ASN A 61 7.71 0.61 -10.70
C ASN A 61 6.73 1.68 -11.21
N VAL A 62 6.95 2.96 -10.88
CA VAL A 62 6.13 4.07 -11.39
C VAL A 62 6.16 4.14 -12.92
N ILE A 63 7.33 3.99 -13.53
CA ILE A 63 7.46 4.05 -14.99
C ILE A 63 6.87 2.81 -15.64
N PHE A 64 7.31 1.62 -15.24
CA PHE A 64 7.03 0.37 -15.95
C PHE A 64 5.68 -0.27 -15.59
N LEU A 65 5.23 -0.14 -14.33
CA LEU A 65 3.99 -0.79 -13.87
C LEU A 65 2.80 0.17 -13.80
N HIS A 66 3.03 1.49 -13.78
CA HIS A 66 1.97 2.48 -13.66
C HIS A 66 1.84 3.38 -14.91
N LEU A 67 2.88 4.11 -15.28
CA LEU A 67 2.82 5.12 -16.34
C LEU A 67 2.78 4.50 -17.74
N LEU A 68 3.71 3.62 -18.07
CA LEU A 68 3.82 3.01 -19.39
C LEU A 68 2.55 2.22 -19.76
N PRO A 69 2.00 1.35 -18.90
CA PRO A 69 0.72 0.68 -19.18
C PRO A 69 -0.43 1.66 -19.36
N ALA A 70 -0.50 2.72 -18.53
CA ALA A 70 -1.53 3.75 -18.66
C ALA A 70 -1.46 4.49 -20.00
N VAL A 71 -0.26 4.83 -20.48
CA VAL A 71 -0.04 5.47 -21.79
C VAL A 71 -0.45 4.55 -22.92
N VAL A 72 -0.08 3.27 -22.87
CA VAL A 72 -0.45 2.28 -23.89
C VAL A 72 -1.97 2.13 -23.97
N ILE A 73 -2.64 1.90 -22.83
CA ILE A 73 -4.09 1.72 -22.79
C ILE A 73 -4.82 3.00 -23.22
N ASP A 74 -4.42 4.17 -22.73
CA ASP A 74 -5.03 5.44 -23.15
C ASP A 74 -4.82 5.71 -24.65
N SER A 75 -3.71 5.26 -25.23
CA SER A 75 -3.46 5.37 -26.67
C SER A 75 -4.39 4.46 -27.47
N ILE A 76 -4.57 3.21 -27.02
CA ILE A 76 -5.54 2.28 -27.61
C ILE A 76 -6.95 2.85 -27.53
N LEU A 77 -7.35 3.39 -26.37
CA LEU A 77 -8.67 4.02 -26.20
C LEU A 77 -8.86 5.17 -27.19
N ARG A 78 -7.85 6.04 -27.39
CA ARG A 78 -7.92 7.11 -28.38
C ARG A 78 -8.09 6.58 -29.80
N LEU A 79 -7.36 5.53 -30.18
CA LEU A 79 -7.49 4.90 -31.50
C LEU A 79 -8.88 4.29 -31.72
N LEU A 80 -9.52 3.81 -30.65
CA LEU A 80 -10.89 3.30 -30.64
C LEU A 80 -11.96 4.40 -30.46
N ASN A 81 -11.60 5.68 -30.56
CA ASN A 81 -12.48 6.83 -30.30
C ASN A 81 -13.12 6.85 -28.90
N HIS A 82 -12.48 6.23 -27.92
CA HIS A 82 -12.84 6.31 -26.50
C HIS A 82 -12.02 7.36 -25.75
N LYS A 83 -12.57 7.87 -24.65
CA LYS A 83 -11.94 8.91 -23.84
C LYS A 83 -10.80 8.33 -22.98
N PRO A 84 -9.55 8.81 -23.11
CA PRO A 84 -8.43 8.39 -22.27
C PRO A 84 -8.59 8.93 -20.83
N LEU A 85 -8.21 8.12 -19.85
CA LEU A 85 -8.41 8.41 -18.43
C LEU A 85 -7.20 8.03 -17.56
N LEU A 86 -6.48 6.95 -17.88
CA LEU A 86 -5.54 6.32 -16.98
C LEU A 86 -4.33 7.21 -16.68
N VAL A 87 -3.78 7.91 -17.67
CA VAL A 87 -2.63 8.82 -17.43
C VAL A 87 -3.03 9.96 -16.50
N LYS A 88 -4.28 10.45 -16.59
CA LYS A 88 -4.80 11.48 -15.68
C LYS A 88 -4.91 10.97 -14.25
N ILE A 89 -5.37 9.72 -14.08
CA ILE A 89 -5.43 9.06 -12.77
C ILE A 89 -4.02 8.90 -12.19
N GLN A 90 -3.07 8.37 -12.98
CA GLN A 90 -1.69 8.16 -12.53
C GLN A 90 -1.02 9.47 -12.11
N ARG A 91 -1.25 10.57 -12.85
CA ARG A 91 -0.76 11.90 -12.45
C ARG A 91 -1.30 12.34 -11.09
N ARG A 92 -2.60 12.13 -10.82
CA ARG A 92 -3.21 12.47 -9.52
C ARG A 92 -2.62 11.64 -8.39
N ILE A 93 -2.46 10.33 -8.60
CA ILE A 93 -1.83 9.42 -7.63
C ILE A 93 -0.40 9.86 -7.34
N TYR A 94 0.37 10.20 -8.37
CA TYR A 94 1.76 10.66 -8.21
C TYR A 94 1.85 11.96 -7.39
N ILE A 95 0.99 12.94 -7.68
CA ILE A 95 0.94 14.20 -6.92
C ILE A 95 0.56 13.94 -5.45
N ALA A 96 -0.44 13.08 -5.21
CA ALA A 96 -0.84 12.70 -3.85
C ALA A 96 0.31 12.01 -3.11
N ASN A 97 1.04 11.10 -3.77
CA ASN A 97 2.21 10.44 -3.18
C ASN A 97 3.31 11.44 -2.82
N ILE A 98 3.59 12.45 -3.64
CA ILE A 98 4.55 13.50 -3.30
C ILE A 98 4.10 14.26 -2.06
N ALA A 99 2.83 14.67 -2.00
CA ALA A 99 2.28 15.41 -0.88
C ALA A 99 2.30 14.59 0.43
N LEU A 100 2.03 13.29 0.33
CA LEU A 100 1.98 12.38 1.48
C LEU A 100 3.34 11.83 1.88
N HIS A 101 4.37 11.93 1.02
CA HIS A 101 5.65 11.25 1.20
C HIS A 101 6.27 11.48 2.59
N HIS A 102 6.26 12.73 3.07
CA HIS A 102 6.80 13.08 4.38
C HIS A 102 6.01 12.44 5.53
N PHE A 103 4.69 12.31 5.40
CA PHE A 103 3.86 11.74 6.46
C PHE A 103 3.92 10.22 6.50
N ILE A 104 4.14 9.55 5.36
CA ILE A 104 4.11 8.09 5.28
C ILE A 104 5.49 7.42 5.41
N THR A 105 6.59 8.18 5.22
CA THR A 105 7.95 7.61 5.19
C THR A 105 8.69 7.81 6.52
N TYR A 106 8.35 8.87 7.26
CA TYR A 106 8.96 9.17 8.54
C TYR A 106 8.10 8.63 9.67
N GLN A 107 8.75 8.10 10.71
CA GLN A 107 8.06 7.74 11.94
C GLN A 107 7.76 9.01 12.74
N TRP A 108 6.51 9.15 13.16
CA TRP A 108 6.06 10.25 14.00
C TRP A 108 5.87 9.72 15.41
N SER A 109 6.73 10.16 16.32
CA SER A 109 6.60 9.83 17.73
C SER A 109 5.88 10.94 18.49
N PHE A 110 4.78 10.57 19.13
CA PHE A 110 4.03 11.46 20.01
C PHE A 110 4.21 10.93 21.45
N PRO A 111 4.98 11.62 22.31
CA PRO A 111 5.17 11.19 23.68
C PRO A 111 3.83 11.20 24.43
N ASN A 112 3.46 10.06 25.01
CA ASN A 112 2.19 9.85 25.72
C ASN A 112 2.36 9.55 27.21
N TYR A 113 3.56 9.74 27.78
CA TYR A 113 3.89 9.41 29.17
C TYR A 113 2.93 10.03 30.21
N LYS A 114 2.41 11.25 29.96
CA LYS A 114 1.44 11.89 30.86
C LYS A 114 0.08 11.19 30.87
N LEU A 115 -0.36 10.67 29.71
CA LEU A 115 -1.60 9.90 29.62
C LEU A 115 -1.42 8.55 30.31
N LEU A 116 -0.31 7.86 30.06
CA LEU A 116 -0.01 6.57 30.71
C LEU A 116 0.07 6.71 32.24
N ALA A 117 0.71 7.78 32.72
CA ALA A 117 0.77 8.07 34.15
C ALA A 117 -0.58 8.50 34.76
N LEU A 118 -1.52 9.01 33.96
CA LEU A 118 -2.87 9.31 34.42
C LEU A 118 -3.65 8.02 34.65
N GLU A 119 -3.51 7.06 33.74
CA GLU A 119 -4.15 5.75 33.84
C GLU A 119 -3.67 4.97 35.08
N GLU A 120 -2.37 5.02 35.40
CA GLU A 120 -1.81 4.40 36.61
C GLU A 120 -2.37 4.97 37.93
N ARG A 121 -3.03 6.13 37.88
CA ARG A 121 -3.65 6.78 39.04
C ARG A 121 -5.14 6.47 39.17
N LEU A 122 -5.74 5.79 38.19
CA LEU A 122 -7.15 5.40 38.25
C LEU A 122 -7.36 4.41 39.40
N LEU A 123 -8.44 4.59 40.14
CA LEU A 123 -8.87 3.59 41.10
C LEU A 123 -9.32 2.33 40.35
N PRO A 124 -9.15 1.12 40.92
CA PRO A 124 -9.60 -0.12 40.27
C PRO A 124 -11.10 -0.10 39.90
N GLU A 125 -11.92 0.59 40.69
CA GLU A 125 -13.36 0.76 40.45
C GLU A 125 -13.67 1.70 39.27
N GLU A 126 -12.77 2.65 38.98
CA GLU A 126 -12.91 3.61 37.88
C GLU A 126 -12.28 3.12 36.57
N ALA A 127 -11.50 2.02 36.63
CA ALA A 127 -10.78 1.48 35.50
C ALA A 127 -11.71 0.97 34.39
N GLU A 128 -12.94 0.55 34.71
CA GLU A 128 -13.91 0.11 33.70
C GLU A 128 -14.44 1.31 32.88
N ASP A 129 -14.74 2.44 33.55
CA ASP A 129 -15.34 3.61 32.91
C ASP A 129 -14.30 4.53 32.23
N PHE A 130 -13.11 4.64 32.83
CA PHE A 130 -12.08 5.62 32.43
C PHE A 130 -10.76 4.97 32.02
N GLY A 131 -10.61 3.65 32.22
CA GLY A 131 -9.40 2.93 31.84
C GLY A 131 -9.25 2.86 30.33
N TYR A 132 -7.99 2.88 29.90
CA TYR A 132 -7.64 2.69 28.50
C TYR A 132 -7.24 1.23 28.31
N ASP A 133 -8.00 0.46 27.52
CA ASP A 133 -7.65 -0.95 27.27
C ASP A 133 -6.40 -1.06 26.37
N ARG A 134 -5.24 -1.06 27.03
CA ARG A 134 -3.92 -1.07 26.40
C ARG A 134 -3.46 -2.44 25.92
N TYR A 135 -4.10 -3.53 26.37
CA TYR A 135 -3.56 -4.87 26.21
C TYR A 135 -4.47 -5.79 25.37
N ASN A 136 -5.77 -5.53 25.31
CA ASN A 136 -6.70 -6.36 24.53
C ASN A 136 -7.06 -5.76 23.16
N PHE A 137 -6.31 -4.79 22.66
CA PHE A 137 -6.55 -4.23 21.33
C PHE A 137 -5.90 -5.07 20.22
N ASN A 138 -6.74 -5.62 19.34
CA ASN A 138 -6.31 -6.28 18.11
C ASN A 138 -6.32 -5.28 16.94
N VAL A 139 -5.12 -4.91 16.49
CA VAL A 139 -4.90 -4.01 15.35
C VAL A 139 -5.57 -4.51 14.07
N ASP A 140 -5.52 -5.81 13.80
CA ASP A 140 -6.06 -6.41 12.58
C ASP A 140 -7.59 -6.33 12.55
N ASP A 141 -8.24 -6.64 13.68
CA ASP A 141 -9.71 -6.54 13.83
C ASP A 141 -10.19 -5.09 13.73
N TYR A 142 -9.47 -4.15 14.35
CA TYR A 142 -9.75 -2.73 14.24
C TYR A 142 -9.65 -2.26 12.78
N PHE A 143 -8.58 -2.64 12.09
CA PHE A 143 -8.35 -2.24 10.71
C PHE A 143 -9.40 -2.87 9.76
N PHE A 144 -9.75 -4.14 9.96
CA PHE A 144 -10.83 -4.82 9.24
C PHE A 144 -12.16 -4.09 9.41
N ASN A 145 -12.51 -3.70 10.64
CA ASN A 145 -13.73 -2.95 10.91
C ASN A 145 -13.72 -1.57 10.25
N CYS A 146 -12.58 -0.89 10.18
CA CYS A 146 -12.45 0.35 9.41
C CYS A 146 -12.70 0.11 7.91
N MET A 147 -12.11 -0.95 7.36
CA MET A 147 -12.24 -1.28 5.94
C MET A 147 -13.68 -1.55 5.51
N LYS A 148 -14.51 -2.21 6.34
CA LYS A 148 -15.94 -2.49 6.07
C LYS A 148 -16.73 -1.27 5.61
N TYR A 149 -16.38 -0.09 6.14
CA TYR A 149 -17.10 1.15 5.92
C TYR A 149 -16.48 2.03 4.82
N VAL A 150 -15.30 1.68 4.31
CA VAL A 150 -14.61 2.43 3.25
C VAL A 150 -15.48 2.58 1.98
N PRO A 151 -16.10 1.51 1.43
CA PRO A 151 -16.92 1.65 0.23
C PRO A 151 -18.06 2.65 0.42
N LEU A 152 -18.78 2.55 1.53
CA LEU A 152 -19.99 3.34 1.81
C LEU A 152 -19.67 4.80 2.14
N TYR A 153 -18.72 5.04 3.05
CA TYR A 153 -18.51 6.36 3.64
C TYR A 153 -17.34 7.13 3.02
N LEU A 154 -16.23 6.44 2.72
CA LEU A 154 -15.04 7.08 2.15
C LEU A 154 -15.15 7.22 0.63
N LEU A 155 -15.55 6.15 -0.04
CA LEU A 155 -15.67 6.10 -1.51
C LEU A 155 -17.05 6.48 -2.02
N LYS A 156 -18.04 6.61 -1.13
CA LYS A 156 -19.42 7.00 -1.45
C LYS A 156 -20.08 6.08 -2.48
N GLU A 157 -19.79 4.78 -2.40
CA GLU A 157 -20.47 3.74 -3.18
C GLU A 157 -21.85 3.48 -2.57
N HIS A 158 -22.83 4.36 -2.82
CA HIS A 158 -24.17 4.29 -2.22
C HIS A 158 -24.90 2.96 -2.50
N ASP A 159 -24.66 2.36 -3.67
CA ASP A 159 -25.21 1.07 -4.09
C ASP A 159 -24.21 -0.09 -3.89
N TYR A 160 -23.39 -0.02 -2.83
CA TYR A 160 -22.36 -1.03 -2.56
C TYR A 160 -22.98 -2.44 -2.43
N ASN A 161 -22.61 -3.32 -3.36
CA ASN A 161 -22.99 -4.72 -3.35
C ASN A 161 -21.73 -5.60 -3.15
N PRO A 162 -21.54 -6.20 -1.97
CA PRO A 162 -20.33 -6.95 -1.65
C PRO A 162 -20.13 -8.15 -2.56
N GLU A 163 -21.21 -8.83 -2.97
CA GLU A 163 -21.13 -9.99 -3.85
C GLU A 163 -20.72 -9.59 -5.28
N GLN A 164 -21.18 -8.44 -5.76
CA GLN A 164 -20.70 -7.90 -7.03
C GLN A 164 -19.24 -7.45 -6.94
N ALA A 165 -18.86 -6.77 -5.86
CA ALA A 165 -17.49 -6.33 -5.63
C ALA A 165 -16.51 -7.52 -5.56
N LYS A 166 -16.88 -8.62 -4.90
CA LYS A 166 -16.09 -9.87 -4.88
C LYS A 166 -15.92 -10.48 -6.27
N ARG A 167 -16.99 -10.54 -7.08
CA ARG A 167 -16.90 -11.01 -8.47
C ARG A 167 -15.98 -10.13 -9.32
N ASN A 168 -16.05 -8.81 -9.14
CA ASN A 168 -15.16 -7.87 -9.83
C ASN A 168 -13.70 -8.06 -9.40
N LEU A 169 -13.44 -8.22 -8.10
CA LEU A 169 -12.11 -8.52 -7.57
C LEU A 169 -11.54 -9.81 -8.18
N TYR A 170 -12.35 -10.87 -8.22
CA TYR A 170 -11.92 -12.15 -8.80
C TYR A 170 -11.58 -12.03 -10.30
N ARG A 171 -12.39 -11.29 -11.08
CA ARG A 171 -12.10 -11.00 -12.49
C ARG A 171 -10.79 -10.25 -12.65
N MET A 172 -10.57 -9.22 -11.83
CA MET A 172 -9.32 -8.45 -11.84
C MET A 172 -8.12 -9.31 -11.42
N TYR A 173 -8.30 -10.20 -10.44
CA TYR A 173 -7.27 -11.15 -10.02
C TYR A 173 -6.86 -12.07 -11.18
N ILE A 174 -7.83 -12.68 -11.89
CA ILE A 174 -7.53 -13.53 -13.04
C ILE A 174 -6.80 -12.72 -14.12
N LEU A 175 -7.34 -11.55 -14.49
CA LEU A 175 -6.74 -10.67 -15.49
C LEU A 175 -5.28 -10.35 -15.14
N ASP A 176 -5.03 -9.97 -13.89
CA ASP A 176 -3.71 -9.67 -13.38
C ASP A 176 -2.75 -10.86 -13.45
N ARG A 177 -3.20 -12.07 -13.06
CA ARG A 177 -2.37 -13.28 -13.15
C ARG A 177 -2.04 -13.63 -14.58
N VAL A 178 -3.02 -13.59 -15.48
CA VAL A 178 -2.81 -13.85 -16.91
C VAL A 178 -1.80 -12.86 -17.49
N VAL A 179 -1.98 -11.57 -17.25
CA VAL A 179 -1.08 -10.53 -17.77
C VAL A 179 0.34 -10.69 -17.22
N ARG A 180 0.51 -10.97 -15.92
CA ARG A 180 1.84 -11.24 -15.35
C ARG A 180 2.50 -12.45 -15.99
N ILE A 181 1.76 -13.55 -16.18
CA ILE A 181 2.30 -14.77 -16.83
C ILE A 181 2.70 -14.48 -18.27
N LEU A 182 1.87 -13.76 -19.03
CA LEU A 182 2.18 -13.39 -20.42
C LEU A 182 3.41 -12.49 -20.51
N VAL A 183 3.52 -11.48 -19.64
CA VAL A 183 4.69 -10.60 -19.60
C VAL A 183 5.96 -11.39 -19.24
N LEU A 184 5.89 -12.27 -18.24
CA LEU A 184 7.02 -13.14 -17.88
C LEU A 184 7.42 -14.07 -19.03
N ALA A 185 6.43 -14.69 -19.70
CA ALA A 185 6.69 -15.55 -20.85
C ALA A 185 7.35 -14.79 -22.00
N LEU A 186 6.91 -13.57 -22.28
CA LEU A 186 7.52 -12.69 -23.30
C LEU A 186 8.96 -12.30 -22.94
N ILE A 187 9.23 -11.98 -21.67
CA ILE A 187 10.58 -11.67 -21.19
C ILE A 187 11.49 -12.90 -21.36
N VAL A 188 11.04 -14.07 -20.90
CA VAL A 188 11.81 -15.32 -21.02
C VAL A 188 12.10 -15.64 -22.49
N TRP A 189 11.08 -15.59 -23.35
CA TRP A 189 11.22 -15.81 -24.79
C TRP A 189 12.20 -14.81 -25.44
N TYR A 190 12.13 -13.53 -25.09
CA TYR A 190 13.04 -12.52 -25.62
C TYR A 190 14.50 -12.81 -25.20
N CYS A 191 14.73 -13.13 -23.92
CA CYS A 191 16.06 -13.44 -23.42
C CYS A 191 16.66 -14.70 -24.06
N THR A 192 15.87 -15.75 -24.28
CA THR A 192 16.36 -17.02 -24.86
C THR A 192 16.49 -16.94 -26.38
N CYS A 193 15.48 -16.45 -27.09
CA CYS A 193 15.43 -16.51 -28.55
C CYS A 193 16.07 -15.31 -29.25
N LYS A 194 16.10 -14.12 -28.63
CA LYS A 194 16.65 -12.91 -29.27
C LYS A 194 18.01 -12.52 -28.75
N VAL A 195 18.23 -12.61 -27.44
CA VAL A 195 19.52 -12.26 -26.83
C VAL A 195 20.49 -13.45 -26.83
N ASN A 196 20.00 -14.68 -27.07
CA ASN A 196 20.76 -15.92 -26.88
C ASN A 196 21.51 -15.93 -25.54
N LEU A 197 20.83 -15.46 -24.48
CA LEU A 197 21.43 -15.29 -23.16
C LEU A 197 21.99 -16.61 -22.63
N MET A 198 21.33 -17.74 -22.94
CA MET A 198 21.81 -19.08 -22.60
C MET A 198 23.13 -19.41 -23.30
N GLY A 199 23.28 -19.07 -24.58
CA GLY A 199 24.55 -19.21 -25.30
C GLY A 199 25.65 -18.33 -24.70
N TYR A 200 25.34 -17.06 -24.40
CA TYR A 200 26.30 -16.14 -23.78
C TYR A 200 26.76 -16.61 -22.38
N LEU A 201 25.83 -17.01 -21.52
CA LEU A 201 26.13 -17.57 -20.20
C LEU A 201 26.92 -18.88 -20.30
N GLY A 202 26.58 -19.73 -21.27
CA GLY A 202 27.31 -20.95 -21.56
C GLY A 202 28.77 -20.68 -21.91
N THR A 203 29.03 -19.72 -22.80
CA THR A 203 30.42 -19.33 -23.14
C THR A 203 31.19 -18.78 -21.93
N LYS A 204 30.56 -17.94 -21.11
CA LYS A 204 31.21 -17.38 -19.91
C LYS A 204 31.46 -18.42 -18.82
N LEU A 205 30.60 -19.43 -18.70
CA LEU A 205 30.83 -20.55 -17.78
C LEU A 205 32.01 -21.41 -18.23
N VAL A 206 32.12 -21.71 -19.53
CA VAL A 206 33.28 -22.41 -20.09
C VAL A 206 34.56 -21.61 -19.84
N ASP A 207 34.57 -20.32 -20.19
CA ASP A 207 35.71 -19.42 -19.95
C ASP A 207 36.15 -19.41 -18.48
N PHE A 208 35.20 -19.41 -17.54
CA PHE A 208 35.47 -19.43 -16.10
C PHE A 208 36.05 -20.76 -15.62
N TYR A 209 35.51 -21.88 -16.11
CA TYR A 209 36.03 -23.21 -15.78
C TYR A 209 37.46 -23.41 -16.29
N GLU A 210 37.73 -22.99 -17.53
CA GLU A 210 39.09 -23.01 -18.10
C GLU A 210 40.07 -22.16 -17.29
N ALA A 211 39.64 -20.97 -16.82
CA ALA A 211 40.47 -20.09 -15.99
C ALA A 211 40.77 -20.64 -14.57
N ILE A 212 39.99 -21.59 -14.07
CA ILE A 212 40.24 -22.27 -12.79
C ILE A 212 41.17 -23.48 -12.94
N LEU A 213 41.19 -24.10 -14.13
CA LEU A 213 41.98 -25.30 -14.42
C LEU A 213 43.43 -25.01 -14.83
N ILE A 214 43.77 -23.74 -15.11
CA ILE A 214 45.12 -23.22 -15.38
C ILE A 214 45.71 -22.64 -14.10
#